data_AF-A0A916QTA6-F1
#
_entry.id   AF-A0A916QTA6-F1
#
_cell.length_a   1.000
_cell.length_b   1.000
_cell.length_c   1.000
_cell.angle_alpha   90.00
_cell.angle_beta   90.00
_cell.angle_gamma   90.00
#
_symmetry.space_group_name_H-M   'P 1'
#
loop_
_entity.id
_entity.type
_entity.pdbx_description
1 polymer ?
#
loop_
_entity_poly.entity_id
_entity_poly.type
_entity_poly.pdbx_seq_one_letter_code
_entity_poly.pdbx_strand_id
1 'polypeptide(L)'
;MAEVRVSIGGRDFEVACRDGEEHFLQSAALMLDNEASALNEALGRMPETRMLLMSGLMLADKTASLEDQLKQTPAPQAGLSAEDEAVIKRARKTEAQLGAAQAELAELRAELAEMQSQTHSAGSEAENAKAEREAAEAVLVELKSARDAAEERAKEAEAKLEEAQSKADDAGKRADDADAKVEEARAAKDSAVSVMQAMVKRMEEAAERLQKQD
;
A
#
# COMPACT_ATOMS: atom_id res chain seq x y z
N MET A 1 47.59 18.01 62.03
CA MET A 1 48.63 17.11 62.57
C MET A 1 48.05 16.49 63.82
N ALA A 2 47.34 15.39 63.62
CA ALA A 2 46.85 14.56 64.71
C ALA A 2 48.01 13.72 65.26
N GLU A 3 48.11 13.62 66.58
CA GLU A 3 48.96 12.62 67.25
C GLU A 3 48.08 11.43 67.59
N VAL A 4 48.45 10.26 67.08
CA VAL A 4 47.72 9.01 67.34
C VAL A 4 48.58 8.14 68.25
N ARG A 5 47.97 7.68 69.35
CA ARG A 5 48.59 6.71 70.24
C ARG A 5 48.31 5.30 69.74
N VAL A 6 49.36 4.52 69.54
CA VAL A 6 49.31 3.12 69.12
C VAL A 6 49.99 2.23 70.15
N SER A 7 49.47 1.03 70.39
CA SER A 7 50.08 0.06 71.31
C SER A 7 50.74 -1.07 70.52
N ILE A 8 52.01 -1.35 70.77
CA ILE A 8 52.81 -2.38 70.08
C ILE A 8 53.61 -3.18 71.11
N GLY A 9 53.41 -4.49 71.16
CA GLY A 9 54.07 -5.41 72.08
C GLY A 9 53.81 -5.09 73.56
N GLY A 10 52.61 -4.56 73.87
CA GLY A 10 52.21 -4.16 75.22
C GLY A 10 52.76 -2.80 75.68
N ARG A 11 53.15 -1.92 74.74
CA ARG A 11 53.70 -0.58 75.02
C ARG A 11 53.09 0.47 74.11
N ASP A 12 52.83 1.66 74.64
CA ASP A 12 52.22 2.75 73.90
C ASP A 12 53.25 3.69 73.26
N PHE A 13 53.00 4.07 72.02
CA PHE A 13 53.80 4.97 71.18
C PHE A 13 52.92 6.09 70.64
N GLU A 14 53.44 7.30 70.60
CA GLU A 14 52.77 8.45 69.99
C GLU A 14 53.43 8.75 68.64
N VAL A 15 52.64 8.68 67.57
CA VAL A 15 53.10 8.90 66.20
C VAL A 15 52.25 10.01 65.59
N ALA A 16 52.93 11.02 65.05
CA ALA A 16 52.27 12.09 64.30
C ALA A 16 51.86 11.56 62.93
N CYS A 17 50.58 11.70 62.56
CA CYS A 17 50.08 11.35 61.24
C CYS A 17 49.42 12.56 60.55
N ARG A 18 49.21 12.41 59.23
CA ARG A 18 48.42 13.37 58.46
C ARG A 18 46.94 13.14 58.73
N ASP A 19 46.18 14.22 58.68
CA ASP A 19 44.74 14.18 58.92
C ASP A 19 44.09 13.31 57.81
N GLY A 20 43.40 12.23 58.20
CA GLY A 20 42.79 11.26 57.28
C GLY A 20 43.55 9.94 57.04
N GLU A 21 44.78 9.81 57.52
CA GLU A 21 45.58 8.56 57.43
C GLU A 21 45.54 7.69 58.70
N GLU A 22 44.75 8.09 59.69
CA GLU A 22 44.67 7.44 61.01
C GLU A 22 44.34 5.95 60.94
N HIS A 23 43.43 5.55 60.05
CA HIS A 23 43.05 4.15 59.88
C HIS A 23 44.16 3.28 59.30
N PHE A 24 44.94 3.81 58.35
CA PHE A 24 46.10 3.10 57.79
C PHE A 24 47.19 2.93 58.85
N LEU A 25 47.43 3.97 59.67
CA LEU A 25 48.38 3.90 60.77
C LEU A 25 47.96 2.88 61.83
N GLN A 26 46.67 2.85 62.20
CA GLN A 26 46.14 1.85 63.14
C GLN A 26 46.26 0.42 62.60
N SER A 27 45.96 0.21 61.31
CA SER A 27 46.13 -1.10 60.69
C SER A 27 47.58 -1.54 60.63
N ALA A 28 48.51 -0.62 60.30
CA ALA A 28 49.94 -0.92 60.27
C ALA A 28 50.49 -1.21 61.67
N ALA A 29 50.07 -0.45 62.68
CA ALA A 29 50.42 -0.69 64.07
C ALA A 29 49.91 -2.05 64.54
N LEU A 30 48.68 -2.44 64.18
CA LEU A 30 48.13 -3.75 64.53
C LEU A 30 48.93 -4.90 63.88
N MET A 31 49.33 -4.76 62.61
CA MET A 31 50.17 -5.76 61.95
C MET A 31 51.52 -5.92 62.65
N LEU A 32 52.15 -4.81 63.05
CA LEU A 32 53.41 -4.83 63.77
C LEU A 32 53.26 -5.37 65.20
N ASP A 33 52.16 -5.03 65.88
CA ASP A 33 51.81 -5.51 67.22
C ASP A 33 51.60 -7.02 67.26
N ASN A 34 50.96 -7.60 66.25
CA ASN A 34 50.78 -9.05 66.14
C ASN A 34 52.13 -9.78 66.08
N GLU A 35 53.08 -9.31 65.25
CA GLU A 35 54.41 -9.93 65.15
C GLU A 35 55.23 -9.69 66.42
N ALA A 36 55.14 -8.50 67.01
CA ALA A 36 55.80 -8.17 68.27
C ALA A 36 55.28 -9.01 69.45
N SER A 37 53.97 -9.24 69.51
CA SER A 37 53.33 -10.05 70.55
C SER A 37 53.71 -11.52 70.40
N ALA A 38 53.70 -12.06 69.18
CA ALA A 38 54.15 -13.41 68.90
C ALA A 38 55.63 -13.62 69.29
N LEU A 39 56.49 -12.63 69.05
CA LEU A 39 57.89 -12.68 69.46
C LEU A 39 58.05 -12.65 70.99
N ASN A 40 57.25 -11.85 71.69
CA ASN A 40 57.25 -11.80 73.15
C ASN A 40 56.76 -13.12 73.78
N GLU A 41 55.77 -13.78 73.17
CA GLU A 41 55.30 -15.11 73.60
C GLU A 41 56.35 -16.20 73.36
N ALA A 42 57.02 -16.18 72.20
CA ALA A 42 57.95 -17.23 71.80
C ALA A 42 59.34 -17.12 72.45
N LEU A 43 59.88 -15.91 72.60
CA LEU A 43 61.27 -15.67 73.03
C LEU A 43 61.37 -14.97 74.40
N GLY A 44 60.22 -14.66 75.01
CA GLY A 44 60.14 -13.95 76.29
C GLY A 44 60.35 -12.44 76.17
N ARG A 45 60.47 -11.77 77.32
CA ARG A 45 60.62 -10.31 77.39
C ARG A 45 61.96 -9.85 76.81
N MET A 46 61.91 -9.11 75.72
CA MET A 46 63.08 -8.50 75.09
C MET A 46 63.08 -6.97 75.24
N PRO A 47 64.25 -6.31 75.10
CA PRO A 47 64.31 -4.86 74.93
C PRO A 47 63.53 -4.42 73.69
N GLU A 48 62.76 -3.35 73.82
CA GLU A 48 61.87 -2.80 72.79
C GLU A 48 62.55 -2.57 71.44
N THR A 49 63.73 -1.96 71.42
CA THR A 49 64.44 -1.70 70.16
C THR A 49 64.73 -2.99 69.38
N ARG A 50 65.01 -4.08 70.10
CA ARG A 50 65.26 -5.39 69.50
C ARG A 50 63.97 -6.04 69.02
N MET A 51 62.90 -5.96 69.81
CA MET A 51 61.57 -6.47 69.45
C MET A 51 61.03 -5.79 68.19
N LEU A 52 61.04 -4.46 68.14
CA LEU A 52 60.54 -3.70 66.98
C LEU A 52 61.37 -3.95 65.72
N LEU A 53 62.69 -4.05 65.84
CA LEU A 53 63.56 -4.40 64.72
C LEU A 53 63.24 -5.79 64.16
N MET A 54 63.08 -6.78 65.03
CA MET A 54 62.78 -8.15 64.59
C MET A 54 61.37 -8.26 63.98
N SER A 55 60.39 -7.60 64.59
CA SER A 55 59.01 -7.57 64.09
C SER A 55 58.91 -6.91 62.71
N GLY A 56 59.63 -5.79 62.51
CA GLY A 56 59.68 -5.08 61.24
C GLY A 56 60.36 -5.90 60.13
N LEU A 57 61.45 -6.61 60.44
CA LEU A 57 62.12 -7.48 59.46
C LEU A 57 61.25 -8.68 59.05
N MET A 58 60.53 -9.29 59.99
CA MET A 58 59.61 -10.40 59.69
C MET A 58 58.45 -9.95 58.79
N LEU A 59 57.87 -8.78 59.08
CA LEU A 59 56.79 -8.23 58.26
C LEU A 59 57.27 -7.90 56.84
N ALA A 60 58.49 -7.37 56.70
CA ALA A 60 59.11 -7.10 55.41
C ALA A 60 59.35 -8.40 54.60
N ASP A 61 59.86 -9.45 55.24
CA ASP A 61 60.10 -10.76 54.61
C ASP A 61 58.80 -11.42 54.10
N LYS A 62 57.74 -11.34 54.90
CA LYS A 62 56.40 -11.84 54.52
C LYS A 62 55.83 -11.07 53.33
N THR A 63 56.01 -9.75 53.31
CA THR A 63 55.55 -8.90 52.21
C THR A 63 56.31 -9.22 50.92
N ALA A 64 57.64 -9.36 50.99
CA ALA A 64 58.46 -9.77 49.85
C ALA A 64 58.06 -11.15 49.31
N SER A 65 57.81 -12.12 50.20
CA SER A 65 57.35 -13.46 49.83
C SER A 65 56.00 -13.45 49.12
N LEU A 66 55.04 -12.61 49.56
CA LEU A 66 53.73 -12.47 48.91
C LEU A 66 53.85 -11.81 47.54
N GLU A 67 54.68 -10.77 47.40
CA GLU A 67 54.94 -10.14 46.10
C GLU A 67 55.56 -11.12 45.09
N ASP A 68 56.47 -11.97 45.54
CA ASP A 68 57.09 -12.98 44.68
C ASP A 68 56.10 -14.08 44.28
N GLN A 69 55.19 -14.50 45.19
CA GLN A 69 54.09 -15.42 44.83
C GLN A 69 53.13 -14.82 43.80
N LEU A 70 52.85 -13.51 43.90
CA LEU A 70 52.02 -12.81 42.91
C LEU A 70 52.72 -12.69 41.55
N LYS A 71 54.06 -12.53 41.53
CA LYS A 71 54.85 -12.53 40.29
C LYS A 71 55.00 -13.93 39.68
N GLN A 72 55.06 -14.98 40.50
CA GLN A 72 55.22 -16.37 40.08
C GLN A 72 53.91 -17.06 39.72
N THR A 73 52.77 -16.56 40.19
CA THR A 73 51.47 -16.99 39.70
C THR A 73 51.27 -16.35 38.33
N PRO A 74 51.36 -17.11 37.21
CA PRO A 74 51.00 -16.52 35.93
C PRO A 74 49.57 -16.01 36.06
N ALA A 75 49.36 -14.74 35.69
CA ALA A 75 48.02 -14.20 35.50
C ALA A 75 47.17 -15.24 34.76
N PRO A 76 45.86 -15.38 35.05
CA PRO A 76 44.99 -16.26 34.28
C PRO A 76 44.93 -15.74 32.83
N GLN A 77 45.93 -16.12 32.04
CA GLN A 77 46.06 -15.82 30.64
C GLN A 77 45.46 -16.98 29.86
N ALA A 78 44.33 -16.69 29.23
CA ALA A 78 44.27 -16.74 27.77
C ALA A 78 44.70 -18.05 27.11
N GLY A 79 44.17 -19.18 27.60
CA GLY A 79 43.95 -20.35 26.77
C GLY A 79 42.45 -20.52 26.61
N LEU A 80 41.92 -20.28 25.40
CA LEU A 80 40.57 -20.76 25.06
C LEU A 80 40.55 -22.25 25.37
N SER A 81 39.71 -22.66 26.30
CA SER A 81 39.53 -24.08 26.58
C SER A 81 39.00 -24.77 25.31
N ALA A 82 39.19 -26.08 25.18
CA ALA A 82 38.58 -26.83 24.07
C ALA A 82 37.05 -26.63 23.99
N GLU A 83 36.42 -26.31 25.13
CA GLU A 83 35.01 -25.97 25.23
C GLU A 83 34.70 -24.60 24.60
N ASP A 84 35.53 -23.58 24.85
CA ASP A 84 35.37 -22.25 24.25
C ASP A 84 35.55 -22.28 22.73
N GLU A 85 36.52 -23.05 22.24
CA GLU A 85 36.75 -23.21 20.79
C GLU A 85 35.58 -23.94 20.11
N ALA A 86 35.00 -24.94 20.79
CA ALA A 86 33.79 -25.61 20.32
C ALA A 86 32.57 -24.68 20.30
N VAL A 87 32.43 -23.79 21.29
CA VAL A 87 31.36 -22.79 21.35
C VAL A 87 31.52 -21.76 20.23
N ILE A 88 32.73 -21.22 20.00
CA ILE A 88 33.00 -20.28 18.91
C ILE A 88 32.71 -20.90 17.55
N LYS A 89 33.08 -22.17 17.35
CA LYS A 89 32.80 -22.89 16.09
C LYS A 89 31.30 -23.08 15.86
N ARG A 90 30.53 -23.37 16.91
CA ARG A 90 29.06 -23.45 16.84
C ARG A 90 28.45 -22.07 16.55
N ALA A 91 28.91 -21.01 17.22
CA ALA A 91 28.46 -19.64 17.01
C ALA A 91 28.66 -19.18 15.55
N ARG A 92 29.86 -19.41 14.98
CA ARG A 92 30.14 -19.11 13.57
C ARG A 92 29.26 -19.90 12.61
N LYS A 93 28.99 -21.18 12.92
CA LYS A 93 28.09 -22.00 12.12
C LYS A 93 26.66 -21.45 12.15
N THR A 94 26.17 -21.05 13.33
CA THR A 94 24.83 -20.47 13.46
C THR A 94 24.73 -19.11 12.80
N GLU A 95 25.77 -18.27 12.86
CA GLU A 95 25.82 -16.98 12.15
C GLU A 95 25.78 -17.17 10.63
N ALA A 96 26.54 -18.14 10.11
CA ALA A 96 26.50 -18.47 8.68
C ALA A 96 25.11 -19.00 8.25
N GLN A 97 24.48 -19.84 9.07
CA GLN A 97 23.13 -20.33 8.81
C GLN A 97 22.08 -19.22 8.86
N LEU A 98 22.22 -18.28 9.80
CA LEU A 98 21.35 -17.12 9.91
C LEU A 98 21.48 -16.21 8.68
N GLY A 99 22.71 -15.96 8.22
CA GLY A 99 22.97 -15.19 7.01
C GLY A 99 22.37 -15.85 5.75
N ALA A 100 22.53 -17.17 5.61
CA ALA A 100 21.93 -17.92 4.50
C ALA A 100 20.39 -17.84 4.53
N ALA A 101 19.77 -18.07 5.69
CA ALA A 101 18.31 -17.97 5.84
C ALA A 101 17.78 -16.55 5.59
N GLN A 102 18.55 -15.51 5.97
CA GLN A 102 18.19 -14.12 5.68
C GLN A 102 18.25 -13.81 4.18
N ALA A 103 19.21 -14.38 3.44
CA ALA A 103 19.30 -14.25 1.99
C ALA A 103 18.11 -14.92 1.29
N GLU A 104 17.77 -16.16 1.68
CA GLU A 104 16.59 -16.87 1.16
C GLU A 104 15.28 -16.10 1.45
N LEU A 105 15.13 -15.54 2.65
CA LEU A 105 13.97 -14.72 3.01
C LEU A 105 13.90 -13.41 2.20
N ALA A 106 15.03 -12.81 1.84
CA ALA A 106 15.06 -11.61 1.02
C ALA A 106 14.61 -11.92 -0.43
N GLU A 107 15.04 -13.06 -0.97
CA GLU A 107 14.66 -13.53 -2.30
C GLU A 107 13.15 -13.84 -2.37
N LEU A 108 12.63 -14.64 -1.44
CA LEU A 108 11.19 -14.93 -1.35
C LEU A 108 10.32 -13.68 -1.18
N ARG A 109 10.80 -12.67 -0.44
CA ARG A 109 10.09 -11.39 -0.29
C ARG A 109 10.06 -10.59 -1.59
N ALA A 110 11.13 -10.62 -2.37
CA ALA A 110 11.17 -9.97 -3.68
C ALA A 110 10.19 -10.63 -4.65
N GLU A 111 10.19 -11.96 -4.70
CA GLU A 111 9.22 -12.74 -5.51
C GLU A 111 7.77 -12.47 -5.09
N LEU A 112 7.49 -12.41 -3.77
CA LEU A 112 6.16 -12.11 -3.26
C LEU A 112 5.72 -10.69 -3.66
N ALA A 113 6.61 -9.70 -3.60
CA ALA A 113 6.31 -8.33 -4.00
C ALA A 113 6.00 -8.22 -5.50
N GLU A 114 6.72 -8.97 -6.33
CA GLU A 114 6.46 -9.03 -7.77
C GLU A 114 5.11 -9.69 -8.06
N MET A 115 4.81 -10.83 -7.43
CA MET A 115 3.50 -11.48 -7.53
C MET A 115 2.37 -10.57 -7.06
N GLN A 116 2.54 -9.85 -5.95
CA GLN A 116 1.54 -8.90 -5.46
C GLN A 116 1.29 -7.78 -6.47
N SER A 117 2.34 -7.21 -7.06
CA SER A 117 2.23 -6.20 -8.12
C SER A 117 1.43 -6.73 -9.31
N GLN A 118 1.76 -7.93 -9.80
CA GLN A 118 1.05 -8.57 -10.92
C GLN A 118 -0.42 -8.86 -10.59
N THR A 119 -0.73 -9.30 -9.36
CA THR A 119 -2.12 -9.54 -8.95
C THR A 119 -2.91 -8.23 -8.82
N HIS A 120 -2.27 -7.14 -8.38
CA HIS A 120 -2.92 -5.84 -8.28
C HIS A 120 -3.21 -5.24 -9.66
N SER A 121 -2.24 -5.30 -10.59
CA SER A 121 -2.45 -4.84 -11.96
C SER A 121 -3.55 -5.66 -12.65
N ALA A 122 -3.50 -6.99 -12.57
CA ALA A 122 -4.53 -7.86 -13.14
C ALA A 122 -5.91 -7.61 -12.51
N GLY A 123 -5.98 -7.32 -11.21
CA GLY A 123 -7.21 -6.95 -10.52
C GLY A 123 -7.79 -5.64 -11.06
N SER A 124 -6.96 -4.61 -11.26
CA SER A 124 -7.39 -3.33 -11.81
C SER A 124 -7.85 -3.43 -13.27
N GLU A 125 -7.18 -4.26 -14.08
CA GLU A 125 -7.57 -4.52 -15.47
C GLU A 125 -8.91 -5.25 -15.55
N ALA A 126 -9.13 -6.23 -14.67
CA ALA A 126 -10.39 -6.97 -14.58
C ALA A 126 -11.56 -6.05 -14.15
N GLU A 127 -11.32 -5.13 -13.21
CA GLU A 127 -12.34 -4.18 -12.78
C GLU A 127 -12.71 -3.19 -13.90
N ASN A 128 -11.71 -2.67 -14.61
CA ASN A 128 -11.92 -1.82 -15.79
C ASN A 128 -12.68 -2.55 -16.89
N ALA A 129 -12.29 -3.78 -17.23
CA ALA A 129 -12.96 -4.58 -18.25
C ALA A 129 -14.42 -4.90 -17.86
N LYS A 130 -14.71 -5.06 -16.57
CA LYS A 130 -16.07 -5.24 -16.07
C LYS A 130 -16.89 -3.95 -16.23
N ALA A 131 -16.33 -2.80 -15.85
CA ALA A 131 -17.00 -1.50 -16.02
C ALA A 131 -17.28 -1.18 -17.49
N GLU A 132 -16.34 -1.47 -18.40
CA GLU A 132 -16.54 -1.31 -19.85
C GLU A 132 -17.65 -2.23 -20.37
N ARG A 133 -17.72 -3.47 -19.90
CA ARG A 133 -18.81 -4.40 -20.26
C ARG A 133 -20.17 -3.91 -19.77
N GLU A 134 -20.27 -3.46 -18.52
CA GLU A 134 -21.50 -2.90 -17.95
C GLU A 134 -21.95 -1.66 -18.74
N ALA A 135 -21.01 -0.78 -19.11
CA ALA A 135 -21.30 0.37 -19.96
C ALA A 135 -21.76 -0.04 -21.37
N ALA A 136 -21.11 -1.02 -21.99
CA ALA A 136 -21.51 -1.54 -23.30
C ALA A 136 -22.90 -2.20 -23.26
N GLU A 137 -23.22 -2.92 -22.17
CA GLU A 137 -24.54 -3.52 -21.97
C GLU A 137 -25.63 -2.46 -21.83
N ALA A 138 -25.37 -1.38 -21.08
CA ALA A 138 -26.28 -0.24 -20.99
C ALA A 138 -26.53 0.40 -22.37
N VAL A 139 -25.48 0.61 -23.17
CA VAL A 139 -25.60 1.13 -24.54
C VAL A 139 -26.43 0.19 -25.42
N LEU A 140 -26.26 -1.13 -25.29
CA LEU A 140 -27.06 -2.11 -26.03
C LEU A 140 -28.54 -2.05 -25.65
N VAL A 141 -28.88 -1.82 -24.38
CA VAL A 141 -30.27 -1.63 -23.94
C VAL A 141 -30.88 -0.38 -24.57
N GLU A 142 -30.16 0.74 -24.55
CA GLU A 142 -30.60 2.00 -25.19
C GLU A 142 -30.80 1.81 -26.69
N LEU A 143 -29.84 1.20 -27.39
CA LEU A 143 -29.94 0.93 -28.83
C LEU A 143 -31.11 0.01 -29.19
N LYS A 144 -31.40 -1.01 -28.36
CA LYS A 144 -32.57 -1.88 -28.55
C LYS A 144 -33.86 -1.07 -28.42
N SER A 145 -34.00 -0.25 -27.39
CA SER A 145 -35.18 0.59 -27.21
C SER A 145 -35.39 1.59 -28.37
N ALA A 146 -34.29 2.17 -28.87
CA ALA A 146 -34.32 3.09 -30.00
C ALA A 146 -34.72 2.38 -31.30
N ARG A 147 -34.23 1.15 -31.53
CA ARG A 147 -34.64 0.31 -32.66
C ARG A 147 -36.12 0.02 -32.60
N ASP A 148 -36.64 -0.42 -31.45
CA ASP A 148 -38.05 -0.78 -31.30
C ASP A 148 -38.97 0.44 -31.53
N ALA A 149 -38.58 1.61 -31.02
CA ALA A 149 -39.29 2.86 -31.29
C ALA A 149 -39.25 3.28 -32.77
N ALA A 150 -38.12 3.04 -33.46
CA ALA A 150 -38.00 3.31 -34.89
C ALA A 150 -38.87 2.35 -35.73
N GLU A 151 -38.97 1.08 -35.33
CA GLU A 151 -39.80 0.08 -35.99
C GLU A 151 -41.29 0.43 -35.89
N GLU A 152 -41.75 0.85 -34.71
CA GLU A 152 -43.14 1.31 -34.53
C GLU A 152 -43.44 2.57 -35.36
N ARG A 153 -42.50 3.54 -35.40
CA ARG A 153 -42.64 4.72 -36.27
C ARG A 153 -42.69 4.35 -37.75
N ALA A 154 -41.95 3.33 -38.17
CA ALA A 154 -41.99 2.84 -39.55
C ALA A 154 -43.36 2.22 -39.88
N LYS A 155 -43.89 1.37 -38.99
CA LYS A 155 -45.25 0.79 -39.15
C LYS A 155 -46.33 1.86 -39.22
N GLU A 156 -46.26 2.88 -38.35
CA GLU A 156 -47.20 4.02 -38.41
C GLU A 156 -47.09 4.81 -39.71
N ALA A 157 -45.87 5.01 -40.22
CA ALA A 157 -45.64 5.71 -41.48
C ALA A 157 -46.17 4.91 -42.69
N GLU A 158 -45.97 3.59 -42.71
CA GLU A 158 -46.53 2.69 -43.72
C GLU A 158 -48.06 2.74 -43.72
N ALA A 159 -48.70 2.66 -42.56
CA ALA A 159 -50.17 2.76 -42.45
C ALA A 159 -50.70 4.11 -42.97
N LYS A 160 -50.01 5.22 -42.67
CA LYS A 160 -50.37 6.55 -43.18
C LYS A 160 -50.19 6.66 -44.70
N LEU A 161 -49.17 6.01 -45.26
CA LEU A 161 -48.95 5.97 -46.70
C LEU A 161 -50.06 5.18 -47.41
N GLU A 162 -50.46 4.03 -46.87
CA GLU A 162 -51.56 3.24 -47.41
C GLU A 162 -52.90 4.01 -47.36
N GLU A 163 -53.18 4.70 -46.25
CA GLU A 163 -54.36 5.58 -46.14
C GLU A 163 -54.29 6.74 -47.15
N ALA A 164 -53.12 7.37 -47.33
CA ALA A 164 -52.92 8.44 -48.29
C ALA A 164 -53.09 7.97 -49.73
N GLN A 165 -52.59 6.77 -50.07
CA GLN A 165 -52.78 6.13 -51.37
C GLN A 165 -54.26 5.88 -51.65
N SER A 166 -55.00 5.28 -50.70
CA SER A 166 -56.44 5.06 -50.85
C SER A 166 -57.21 6.36 -51.08
N LYS A 167 -56.88 7.44 -50.35
CA LYS A 167 -57.50 8.76 -50.57
C LYS A 167 -57.16 9.34 -51.94
N ALA A 168 -55.93 9.16 -52.42
CA ALA A 168 -55.51 9.62 -53.74
C ALA A 168 -56.25 8.86 -54.86
N ASP A 169 -56.41 7.54 -54.74
CA ASP A 169 -57.16 6.72 -55.69
C ASP A 169 -58.63 7.14 -55.76
N ASP A 170 -59.27 7.39 -54.61
CA ASP A 170 -60.65 7.87 -54.56
C ASP A 170 -60.80 9.28 -55.15
N ALA A 171 -59.82 10.17 -54.92
CA ALA A 171 -59.78 11.48 -55.54
C ALA A 171 -59.63 11.40 -57.07
N GLY A 172 -58.79 10.48 -57.55
CA GLY A 172 -58.62 10.17 -58.97
C GLY A 172 -59.93 9.74 -59.62
N LYS A 173 -60.62 8.74 -59.04
CA LYS A 173 -61.94 8.29 -59.53
C LYS A 173 -62.96 9.43 -59.62
N ARG A 174 -63.00 10.30 -58.60
CA ARG A 174 -63.90 11.47 -58.61
C ARG A 174 -63.57 12.48 -59.71
N ALA A 175 -62.29 12.66 -60.01
CA ALA A 175 -61.85 13.51 -61.11
C ALA A 175 -62.26 12.91 -62.46
N ASP A 176 -62.04 11.61 -62.66
CA ASP A 176 -62.45 10.89 -63.88
C ASP A 176 -63.98 10.97 -64.09
N ASP A 177 -64.78 10.76 -63.03
CA ASP A 177 -66.24 10.91 -63.06
C ASP A 177 -66.68 12.34 -63.41
N ALA A 178 -65.97 13.34 -62.89
CA ALA A 178 -66.26 14.74 -63.17
C ALA A 178 -65.93 15.09 -64.62
N ASP A 179 -64.79 14.64 -65.14
CA ASP A 179 -64.40 14.82 -66.53
C ASP A 179 -65.39 14.15 -67.50
N ALA A 180 -65.86 12.93 -67.17
CA ALA A 180 -66.90 12.25 -67.95
C ALA A 180 -68.20 13.06 -68.01
N LYS A 181 -68.65 13.63 -66.88
CA LYS A 181 -69.84 14.51 -66.84
C LYS A 181 -69.64 15.81 -67.63
N VAL A 182 -68.44 16.37 -67.61
CA VAL A 182 -68.11 17.58 -68.39
C VAL A 182 -68.17 17.27 -69.88
N GLU A 183 -67.64 16.13 -70.32
CA GLU A 183 -67.72 15.69 -71.71
C GLU A 183 -69.17 15.40 -72.14
N GLU A 184 -69.98 14.75 -71.30
CA GLU A 184 -71.42 14.56 -71.55
C GLU A 184 -72.16 15.91 -71.68
N ALA A 185 -71.89 16.85 -70.78
CA ALA A 185 -72.48 18.19 -70.82
C ALA A 185 -72.05 18.99 -72.07
N ARG A 186 -70.79 18.84 -72.51
CA ARG A 186 -70.30 19.43 -73.78
C ARG A 186 -71.02 18.82 -74.97
N ALA A 187 -71.15 17.50 -75.04
CA ALA A 187 -71.89 16.82 -76.11
C ALA A 187 -73.37 17.25 -76.15
N ALA A 188 -74.02 17.35 -74.99
CA ALA A 188 -75.40 17.85 -74.88
C ALA A 188 -75.52 19.30 -75.36
N LYS A 189 -74.57 20.17 -74.99
CA LYS A 189 -74.50 21.54 -75.47
C LYS A 189 -74.33 21.60 -76.99
N ASP A 190 -73.43 20.81 -77.56
CA ASP A 190 -73.19 20.78 -79.02
C ASP A 190 -74.43 20.31 -79.79
N SER A 191 -75.14 19.30 -79.26
CA SER A 191 -76.43 18.87 -79.78
C SER A 191 -77.49 19.99 -79.73
N ALA A 192 -77.61 20.71 -78.61
CA ALA A 192 -78.53 21.82 -78.47
C ALA A 192 -78.21 22.99 -79.42
N VAL A 193 -76.93 23.30 -79.61
CA VAL A 193 -76.45 24.30 -80.59
C VAL A 193 -76.85 23.88 -82.00
N SER A 194 -76.67 22.61 -82.36
CA SER A 194 -77.09 22.08 -83.67
C SER A 194 -78.60 22.22 -83.91
N VAL A 195 -79.44 21.90 -82.92
CA VAL A 195 -80.89 22.07 -83.00
C VAL A 195 -81.27 23.55 -83.18
N MET A 196 -80.66 24.46 -82.41
CA MET A 196 -80.89 25.90 -82.57
C MET A 196 -80.48 26.39 -83.96
N GLN A 197 -79.32 25.99 -84.47
CA GLN A 197 -78.88 26.34 -85.82
C GLN A 197 -79.85 25.82 -86.90
N ALA A 198 -80.36 24.59 -86.75
CA ALA A 198 -81.36 24.04 -87.66
C ALA A 198 -82.69 24.81 -87.61
N MET A 199 -83.12 25.25 -86.43
CA MET A 199 -84.32 26.09 -86.25
C MET A 199 -84.14 27.46 -86.87
N VAL A 200 -82.99 28.12 -86.66
CA VAL A 200 -82.64 29.40 -87.29
C VAL A 200 -82.69 29.26 -88.81
N LYS A 201 -82.05 28.24 -89.38
CA LYS A 201 -82.07 27.98 -90.82
C LYS A 201 -83.48 27.77 -91.38
N ARG A 202 -84.34 27.03 -90.66
CA ARG A 202 -85.75 26.87 -91.06
C ARG A 202 -86.54 28.19 -91.00
N MET A 203 -86.27 29.04 -90.01
CA MET A 203 -86.89 30.37 -89.94
C MET A 203 -86.42 31.29 -91.06
N GLU A 204 -85.13 31.25 -91.40
CA GLU A 204 -84.58 31.97 -92.57
C GLU A 204 -85.22 31.50 -93.87
N GLU A 205 -85.27 30.19 -94.13
CA GLU A 205 -85.94 29.61 -95.31
C GLU A 205 -87.44 29.95 -95.36
N ALA A 206 -88.13 29.99 -94.22
CA ALA A 206 -89.54 30.40 -94.13
C ALA A 206 -89.73 31.90 -94.40
N ALA A 207 -88.83 32.74 -93.91
CA ALA A 207 -88.82 34.18 -94.19
C ALA A 207 -88.57 34.46 -95.67
N GLU A 208 -87.64 33.73 -96.30
CA GLU A 208 -87.39 33.82 -97.76
C GLU A 208 -88.61 33.36 -98.59
N ARG A 209 -89.36 32.34 -98.13
CA ARG A 209 -90.59 31.89 -98.80
C ARG A 209 -91.71 32.93 -98.73
N LEU A 210 -91.85 33.62 -97.59
CA LEU A 210 -92.80 34.72 -97.43
C LEU A 210 -92.44 35.90 -98.36
N GLN A 211 -91.16 36.23 -98.53
CA GLN A 211 -90.70 37.28 -99.46
C GLN A 211 -90.91 36.94 -100.95
N LYS A 212 -91.11 35.67 -101.32
CA LYS A 212 -91.35 35.24 -102.72
C LYS A 212 -92.84 35.12 -103.08
N GLN A 213 -93.76 35.34 -102.12
CA GLN A 213 -95.21 35.29 -102.33
C GLN A 213 -95.88 36.66 -102.49
N ASP A 214 -95.13 37.75 -102.34
CA ASP A 214 -95.52 39.13 -102.71
C ASP A 214 -94.89 39.53 -104.07
#